data_AF-A0A810NAB8-F1
#
_entry.id   AF-A0A810NAB8-F1
#
_cell.length_a   1.000
_cell.length_b   1.000
_cell.length_c   1.000
_cell.angle_alpha   90.00
_cell.angle_beta   90.00
_cell.angle_gamma   90.00
#
_symmetry.space_group_name_H-M   'P 1'
#
loop_
_entity.id
_entity.type
_entity.pdbx_description
1 polymer ?
#
loop_
_entity_poly.entity_id
_entity_poly.type
_entity_poly.pdbx_seq_one_letter_code
_entity_poly.pdbx_strand_id
1 'polypeptide(L)'
;MTISHASGYVTRYLHMVRQASVTVGQQVGQGQLLGYVGSTGNSTGPHLHFEIRRNGAVYNLAPAYSCGGTVTKGAPINLPFADLAPADAIPERFAFVNSAGVAFAKDGAYSPWQAINAGGATKVALSGNWIGWLQSGNFYAKDGIHGQWLPLAEGGQVSEIAVSGGGWFAFVGGGNYFAKQGAYAAWLTMAGGGQVSEIAVNG
;
A
#
# COMPACT_ATOMS: atom_id res chain seq x y z
N MET A 1 -3.28 1.61 23.94
CA MET A 1 -4.01 0.90 22.87
C MET A 1 -3.15 0.85 21.63
N THR A 2 -3.25 -0.24 20.88
CA THR A 2 -2.45 -0.52 19.69
C THR A 2 -3.39 -0.92 18.56
N ILE A 3 -3.24 -0.27 17.40
CA ILE A 3 -3.96 -0.64 16.17
C ILE A 3 -2.93 -1.05 15.14
N SER A 4 -3.11 -2.24 14.58
CA SER A 4 -2.34 -2.74 13.44
C SER A 4 -2.98 -2.28 12.15
N HIS A 5 -2.15 -1.88 11.20
CA HIS A 5 -2.55 -1.44 9.88
C HIS A 5 -1.83 -2.26 8.80
N ALA A 6 -2.15 -2.01 7.53
CA ALA A 6 -1.42 -2.58 6.41
C ALA A 6 0.08 -2.20 6.42
N SER A 7 0.88 -2.83 5.56
CA SER A 7 2.27 -2.44 5.30
C SER A 7 3.20 -2.42 6.54
N GLY A 8 2.84 -3.20 7.57
CA GLY A 8 3.63 -3.33 8.80
C GLY A 8 3.54 -2.14 9.75
N TYR A 9 2.58 -1.24 9.54
CA TYR A 9 2.37 -0.11 10.43
C TYR A 9 1.55 -0.46 11.66
N VAL A 10 1.86 0.24 12.74
CA VAL A 10 1.16 0.16 14.02
C VAL A 10 1.05 1.56 14.60
N THR A 11 -0.16 1.98 14.97
CA THR A 11 -0.36 3.20 15.76
C THR A 11 -0.59 2.86 17.22
N ARG A 12 0.05 3.60 18.13
CA ARG A 12 -0.16 3.47 19.57
C ARG A 12 -0.73 4.73 20.16
N TYR A 13 -1.68 4.55 21.06
CA TYR A 13 -2.36 5.60 21.80
C TYR A 13 -2.21 5.33 23.30
N LEU A 14 -1.45 6.18 23.98
CA LEU A 14 -1.06 6.01 25.39
C LEU A 14 -1.75 7.05 26.30
N HIS A 15 -1.60 6.86 27.61
CA HIS A 15 -2.16 7.71 28.68
C HIS A 15 -3.68 7.85 28.70
N MET A 16 -4.42 6.96 28.04
CA MET A 16 -5.89 6.98 28.05
C MET A 16 -6.45 6.75 29.45
N VAL A 17 -7.48 7.52 29.83
CA VAL A 17 -8.23 7.30 31.08
C VAL A 17 -9.28 6.19 30.91
N ARG A 18 -9.82 6.06 29.69
CA ARG A 18 -10.90 5.10 29.40
C ARG A 18 -10.87 4.70 27.93
N GLN A 19 -11.05 3.41 27.65
CA GLN A 19 -11.27 2.90 26.30
C GLN A 19 -12.74 3.13 25.90
N ALA A 20 -13.02 3.39 24.63
CA ALA A 20 -14.38 3.34 24.10
C ALA A 20 -14.85 1.87 24.01
N SER A 21 -16.05 1.65 23.45
CA SER A 21 -16.56 0.29 23.17
C SER A 21 -15.82 -0.36 22.00
N VAL A 22 -14.52 -0.60 22.20
CA VAL A 22 -13.63 -1.30 21.28
C VAL A 22 -13.08 -2.56 21.94
N THR A 23 -13.00 -3.66 21.20
CA THR A 23 -12.49 -4.94 21.71
C THR A 23 -11.22 -5.39 20.98
N VAL A 24 -10.45 -6.28 21.61
CA VAL A 24 -9.27 -6.88 20.98
C VAL A 24 -9.71 -7.69 19.76
N GLY A 25 -9.07 -7.44 18.61
CA GLY A 25 -9.40 -8.08 17.33
C GLY A 25 -10.49 -7.38 16.52
N GLN A 26 -11.13 -6.34 17.07
CA GLN A 26 -12.12 -5.54 16.33
C GLN A 26 -11.45 -4.74 15.20
N GLN A 27 -12.05 -4.80 14.01
CA GLN A 27 -11.75 -3.86 12.93
C GLN A 27 -12.38 -2.50 13.23
N VAL A 28 -11.62 -1.43 13.04
CA VAL A 28 -12.05 -0.05 13.32
C VAL A 28 -11.82 0.84 12.10
N GLY A 29 -12.74 1.78 11.87
CA GLY A 29 -12.65 2.75 10.78
C GLY A 29 -11.88 4.01 11.19
N GLN A 30 -11.32 4.74 10.20
CA GLN A 30 -10.77 6.07 10.45
C GLN A 30 -11.84 7.00 11.04
N GLY A 31 -11.47 7.79 12.04
CA GLY A 31 -12.39 8.69 12.74
C GLY A 31 -13.26 8.01 13.81
N GLN A 32 -13.23 6.68 13.91
CA GLN A 32 -13.93 5.97 14.98
C GLN A 32 -13.35 6.36 16.34
N LEU A 33 -14.22 6.61 17.32
CA LEU A 33 -13.81 6.89 18.69
C LEU A 33 -13.20 5.64 19.32
N LEU A 34 -11.93 5.74 19.69
CA LEU A 34 -11.19 4.63 20.30
C LEU A 34 -11.14 4.74 21.83
N GLY A 35 -11.10 5.96 22.37
CA GLY A 35 -10.99 6.18 23.81
C GLY A 35 -10.84 7.65 24.17
N TYR A 36 -10.62 7.88 25.44
CA TYR A 36 -10.59 9.20 26.05
C TYR A 36 -9.20 9.44 26.65
N VAL A 37 -8.62 10.60 26.31
CA VAL A 37 -7.31 11.06 26.83
C VAL A 37 -7.38 11.20 28.35
N GLY A 38 -6.28 10.86 29.01
CA GLY A 38 -6.10 10.95 30.45
C GLY A 38 -4.65 11.24 30.81
N SER A 39 -4.26 10.83 32.01
CA SER A 39 -2.89 10.93 32.52
C SER A 39 -2.44 9.63 33.21
N THR A 40 -2.85 8.48 32.68
CA THR A 40 -2.49 7.16 33.25
C THR A 40 -1.04 6.78 32.95
N GLY A 41 -0.42 6.00 33.84
CA GLY A 41 0.96 5.57 33.69
C GLY A 41 1.98 6.70 33.91
N ASN A 42 3.11 6.63 33.21
CA ASN A 42 4.17 7.65 33.32
C ASN A 42 3.80 8.89 32.51
N SER A 43 3.07 9.82 33.12
CA SER A 43 2.56 11.05 32.49
C SER A 43 2.62 12.21 33.48
N THR A 44 3.02 13.40 33.02
CA THR A 44 3.08 14.63 33.84
C THR A 44 1.78 15.42 33.86
N GLY A 45 0.80 15.04 33.05
CA GLY A 45 -0.52 15.69 32.98
C GLY A 45 -1.38 15.15 31.84
N PRO A 46 -2.66 15.55 31.72
CA PRO A 46 -3.55 15.04 30.68
C PRO A 46 -3.07 15.36 29.26
N HIS A 47 -2.62 14.35 28.52
CA HIS A 47 -2.19 14.49 27.13
C HIS A 47 -2.28 13.16 26.36
N LEU A 48 -2.33 13.23 25.03
CA LEU A 48 -2.22 12.06 24.17
C LEU A 48 -0.76 11.84 23.79
N HIS A 49 -0.19 10.71 24.20
CA HIS A 49 1.04 10.21 23.59
C HIS A 49 0.66 9.31 22.41
N PHE A 50 1.01 9.76 21.21
CA PHE A 50 0.72 9.09 19.95
C PHE A 50 2.02 8.65 19.30
N GLU A 51 2.12 7.36 18.95
CA GLU A 51 3.24 6.82 18.18
C GLU A 51 2.74 6.21 16.88
N ILE A 52 3.57 6.34 15.85
CA ILE A 52 3.54 5.46 14.69
C ILE A 52 4.77 4.60 14.76
N ARG A 53 4.61 3.32 14.45
CA ARG A 53 5.70 2.37 14.30
C ARG A 53 5.54 1.66 12.97
N ARG A 54 6.66 1.32 12.33
CA ARG A 54 6.71 0.49 11.13
C ARG A 54 7.73 -0.62 11.35
N ASN A 55 7.30 -1.88 11.17
CA ASN A 55 8.17 -3.05 11.37
C ASN A 55 8.94 -3.03 12.71
N GLY A 56 8.27 -2.59 13.77
CA GLY A 56 8.82 -2.50 15.14
C GLY A 56 9.56 -1.19 15.48
N ALA A 57 10.06 -0.45 14.50
CA ALA A 57 10.76 0.82 14.69
C ALA A 57 9.79 2.00 14.81
N VAL A 58 10.13 3.02 15.61
CA VAL A 58 9.36 4.28 15.70
C VAL A 58 9.50 5.03 14.39
N TYR A 59 8.37 5.44 13.81
CA TYR A 59 8.33 6.24 12.60
C TYR A 59 8.33 7.73 12.96
N ASN A 60 9.26 8.49 12.41
CA ASN A 60 9.41 9.91 12.73
C ASN A 60 8.30 10.75 12.05
N LEU A 61 7.64 11.59 12.84
CA LEU A 61 6.51 12.45 12.43
C LEU A 61 6.92 13.86 12.02
N ALA A 62 8.21 14.21 12.11
CA ALA A 62 8.71 15.53 11.75
C ALA A 62 8.66 15.75 10.22
N PRO A 63 8.24 16.96 9.74
CA PRO A 63 8.08 18.21 10.49
C PRO A 63 6.64 18.53 10.94
N ALA A 64 5.67 17.64 10.73
CA ALA A 64 4.25 17.97 10.91
C ALA A 64 3.84 18.20 12.37
N TYR A 65 4.44 17.49 13.32
CA TYR A 65 4.16 17.64 14.75
C TYR A 65 5.44 17.42 15.58
N SER A 66 5.71 18.32 16.51
CA SER A 66 6.76 18.19 17.51
C SER A 66 6.19 17.66 18.83
N CYS A 67 7.03 16.98 19.63
CA CYS A 67 6.68 16.67 21.01
C CYS A 67 6.29 17.95 21.76
N GLY A 68 5.14 17.92 22.45
CA GLY A 68 4.59 19.10 23.13
C GLY A 68 3.76 20.03 22.23
N GLY A 69 3.56 19.68 20.96
CA GLY A 69 2.64 20.40 20.07
C GLY A 69 1.20 20.38 20.59
N THR A 70 0.50 21.49 20.41
CA THR A 70 -0.94 21.57 20.74
C THR A 70 -1.77 21.22 19.50
N VAL A 71 -2.83 20.45 19.69
CA VAL A 71 -3.82 20.14 18.66
C VAL A 71 -5.19 20.69 19.07
N THR A 72 -5.97 21.13 18.09
CA THR A 72 -7.34 21.59 18.35
C THR A 72 -8.23 20.38 18.62
N LYS A 73 -8.91 20.36 19.78
CA LYS A 73 -9.88 19.31 20.10
C LYS A 73 -10.93 19.20 19.01
N GLY A 74 -11.13 17.99 18.49
CA GLY A 74 -12.12 17.71 17.44
C GLY A 74 -11.62 18.01 16.02
N ALA A 75 -10.46 18.66 15.86
CA ALA A 75 -9.83 18.76 14.55
C ALA A 75 -9.12 17.44 14.22
N PRO A 76 -9.26 16.93 12.99
CA PRO A 76 -8.48 15.79 12.54
C PRO A 76 -6.99 16.15 12.54
N ILE A 77 -6.17 15.31 13.15
CA ILE A 77 -4.72 15.35 13.01
C ILE A 77 -4.42 14.72 11.66
N ASN A 78 -4.22 15.54 10.63
CA ASN A 78 -4.01 15.04 9.28
C ASN A 78 -2.54 14.66 9.10
N LEU A 79 -2.24 13.39 9.32
CA LEU A 79 -0.95 12.80 9.04
C LEU A 79 -1.04 12.04 7.73
N PRO A 80 -0.49 12.57 6.62
CA PRO A 80 -0.39 11.78 5.41
C PRO A 80 0.55 10.60 5.68
N PHE A 81 -0.02 9.40 5.70
CA PHE A 81 0.76 8.17 5.73
C PHE A 81 0.93 7.74 4.27
N ALA A 82 2.09 8.01 3.67
CA ALA A 82 2.35 7.64 2.28
C ALA A 82 2.06 6.14 1.99
N ASP A 83 2.23 5.30 3.00
CA ASP A 83 2.07 3.85 2.92
C ASP A 83 0.84 3.27 3.69
N LEU A 84 -0.01 4.13 4.31
CA LEU A 84 -1.30 3.75 4.95
C LEU A 84 -2.51 4.48 4.38
N ALA A 85 -2.36 5.09 3.21
CA ALA A 85 -3.53 5.49 2.45
C ALA A 85 -4.53 4.30 2.43
N PRO A 86 -5.85 4.52 2.63
CA PRO A 86 -6.83 3.52 2.20
C PRO A 86 -6.47 3.09 0.77
N ALA A 87 -6.82 1.87 0.37
CA ALA A 87 -6.43 1.28 -0.92
C ALA A 87 -6.67 2.20 -2.15
N ASP A 88 -7.45 3.27 -1.96
CA ASP A 88 -7.86 4.28 -2.93
C ASP A 88 -7.15 5.67 -2.79
N ALA A 89 -6.22 5.91 -1.85
CA ALA A 89 -5.65 7.25 -1.55
C ALA A 89 -4.14 7.41 -1.69
N ILE A 90 -3.52 6.74 -2.67
CA ILE A 90 -2.19 7.12 -3.18
C ILE A 90 -2.47 8.01 -4.38
N PRO A 91 -2.44 9.34 -4.26
CA PRO A 91 -2.90 10.16 -5.36
C PRO A 91 -1.93 10.09 -6.56
N GLU A 92 -0.65 9.77 -6.35
CA GLU A 92 0.35 9.90 -7.40
C GLU A 92 1.50 8.90 -7.25
N ARG A 93 1.31 7.66 -7.73
CA ARG A 93 2.44 6.74 -7.93
C ARG A 93 2.98 6.90 -9.33
N PHE A 94 4.29 7.07 -9.43
CA PHE A 94 5.01 7.09 -10.69
C PHE A 94 5.96 5.90 -10.76
N ALA A 95 6.07 5.29 -11.93
CA ALA A 95 7.05 4.26 -12.19
C ALA A 95 7.53 4.31 -13.62
N PHE A 96 8.75 3.84 -13.84
CA PHE A 96 9.30 3.61 -15.17
C PHE A 96 10.26 2.42 -15.11
N VAL A 97 10.57 1.88 -16.28
CA VAL A 97 11.63 0.88 -16.46
C VAL A 97 12.70 1.51 -17.33
N ASN A 98 13.96 1.48 -16.90
CA ASN A 98 15.07 1.99 -17.70
C ASN A 98 15.54 0.95 -18.74
N SER A 99 16.48 1.33 -19.61
CA SER A 99 17.03 0.43 -20.64
C SER A 99 17.79 -0.79 -20.10
N ALA A 100 18.20 -0.78 -18.83
CA ALA A 100 18.81 -1.93 -18.16
C ALA A 100 17.78 -2.89 -17.54
N GLY A 101 16.48 -2.62 -17.70
CA GLY A 101 15.39 -3.39 -17.10
C GLY A 101 15.24 -3.17 -15.59
N VAL A 102 15.82 -2.11 -15.04
CA VAL A 102 15.58 -1.73 -13.65
C VAL A 102 14.29 -0.90 -13.60
N ALA A 103 13.32 -1.41 -12.84
CA ALA A 103 12.09 -0.73 -12.52
C ALA A 103 12.32 0.23 -11.34
N PHE A 104 11.87 1.47 -11.50
CA PHE A 104 11.88 2.49 -10.47
C PHE A 104 10.44 2.87 -10.13
N ALA A 105 10.18 3.13 -8.86
CA ALA A 105 8.91 3.70 -8.42
C ALA A 105 9.12 4.75 -7.33
N LYS A 106 8.14 5.64 -7.20
CA LYS A 106 8.03 6.60 -6.11
C LYS A 106 6.57 7.00 -5.88
N ASP A 107 6.30 7.43 -4.66
CA ASP A 107 5.01 7.97 -4.26
C ASP A 107 5.14 9.48 -4.05
N GLY A 108 4.46 10.25 -4.91
CA GLY A 108 4.52 11.70 -4.98
C GLY A 108 5.57 12.24 -5.98
N ALA A 109 5.21 13.33 -6.69
CA ALA A 109 6.06 13.92 -7.72
C ALA A 109 7.43 14.39 -7.21
N TYR A 110 7.55 14.75 -5.92
CA TYR A 110 8.77 15.29 -5.31
C TYR A 110 9.60 14.26 -4.54
N SER A 111 9.14 13.02 -4.44
CA SER A 111 9.87 11.96 -3.75
C SER A 111 11.08 11.47 -4.57
N PRO A 112 12.12 10.92 -3.92
CA PRO A 112 13.23 10.30 -4.62
C PRO A 112 12.78 9.01 -5.32
N TRP A 113 13.38 8.72 -6.47
CA TRP A 113 13.20 7.44 -7.16
C TRP A 113 13.85 6.30 -6.38
N GLN A 114 13.14 5.17 -6.25
CA GLN A 114 13.66 3.96 -5.65
C GLN A 114 13.69 2.84 -6.68
N ALA A 115 14.82 2.14 -6.78
CA ALA A 115 14.88 0.89 -7.52
C ALA A 115 14.03 -0.16 -6.78
N ILE A 116 13.06 -0.76 -7.46
CA ILE A 116 12.13 -1.72 -6.86
C ILE A 116 12.38 -3.17 -7.27
N ASN A 117 13.27 -3.39 -8.23
CA ASN A 117 13.74 -4.72 -8.65
C ASN A 117 15.28 -4.72 -8.85
N ALA A 118 15.82 -5.87 -9.23
CA ALA A 118 17.24 -6.05 -9.53
C ALA A 118 17.59 -5.99 -11.04
N GLY A 119 16.62 -5.74 -11.93
CA GLY A 119 16.82 -5.74 -13.39
C GLY A 119 15.89 -6.69 -14.15
N GLY A 120 15.95 -6.67 -15.49
CA GLY A 120 15.21 -7.59 -16.37
C GLY A 120 13.73 -7.24 -16.63
N ALA A 121 13.23 -6.15 -16.05
CA ALA A 121 11.88 -5.66 -16.34
C ALA A 121 11.77 -5.21 -17.79
N THR A 122 10.63 -5.47 -18.42
CA THR A 122 10.30 -4.95 -19.74
C THR A 122 9.04 -4.09 -19.73
N LYS A 123 8.16 -4.27 -18.74
CA LYS A 123 6.94 -3.47 -18.53
C LYS A 123 6.69 -3.22 -17.05
N VAL A 124 6.01 -2.13 -16.74
CA VAL A 124 5.49 -1.79 -15.41
C VAL A 124 4.04 -1.36 -15.53
N ALA A 125 3.20 -1.76 -14.59
CA ALA A 125 1.79 -1.38 -14.50
C ALA A 125 1.49 -0.86 -13.09
N LEU A 126 0.68 0.19 -13.00
CA LEU A 126 0.32 0.85 -11.74
C LEU A 126 -1.19 1.05 -11.67
N SER A 127 -1.79 0.77 -10.51
CA SER A 127 -3.14 1.19 -10.18
C SER A 127 -3.39 1.02 -8.68
N GLY A 128 -3.92 2.05 -8.03
CA GLY A 128 -3.98 2.13 -6.58
C GLY A 128 -2.61 1.77 -5.97
N ASN A 129 -2.60 0.86 -4.99
CA ASN A 129 -1.35 0.40 -4.36
C ASN A 129 -0.63 -0.72 -5.08
N TRP A 130 -1.20 -1.24 -6.15
CA TRP A 130 -0.59 -2.33 -6.89
C TRP A 130 0.48 -1.82 -7.84
N ILE A 131 1.63 -2.49 -7.78
CA ILE A 131 2.72 -2.36 -8.74
C ILE A 131 2.88 -3.71 -9.41
N GLY A 132 2.62 -3.78 -10.71
CA GLY A 132 2.90 -4.93 -11.55
C GLY A 132 4.15 -4.71 -12.38
N TRP A 133 4.90 -5.77 -12.68
CA TRP A 133 5.96 -5.73 -13.68
C TRP A 133 6.10 -7.05 -14.42
N LEU A 134 6.60 -6.96 -15.66
CA LEU A 134 6.85 -8.09 -16.54
C LEU A 134 8.36 -8.29 -16.65
N GLN A 135 8.81 -9.52 -16.41
CA GLN A 135 10.19 -9.94 -16.65
C GLN A 135 10.22 -11.33 -17.26
N SER A 136 10.98 -11.50 -18.34
CA SER A 136 11.22 -12.81 -18.97
C SER A 136 9.95 -13.63 -19.22
N GLY A 137 8.85 -12.97 -19.58
CA GLY A 137 7.56 -13.61 -19.82
C GLY A 137 6.80 -14.04 -18.56
N ASN A 138 7.18 -13.55 -17.39
CA ASN A 138 6.48 -13.75 -16.12
C ASN A 138 5.89 -12.44 -15.62
N PHE A 139 4.77 -12.54 -14.90
CA PHE A 139 4.06 -11.43 -14.29
C PHE A 139 4.22 -11.49 -12.77
N TYR A 140 4.76 -10.42 -12.20
CA TYR A 140 4.87 -10.23 -10.76
C TYR A 140 4.09 -8.98 -10.34
N ALA A 141 3.55 -9.00 -9.12
CA ALA A 141 2.96 -7.81 -8.51
C ALA A 141 3.31 -7.70 -7.03
N LYS A 142 3.23 -6.49 -6.49
CA LYS A 142 3.29 -6.24 -5.05
C LYS A 142 2.36 -5.11 -4.64
N ASP A 143 1.98 -5.15 -3.37
CA ASP A 143 1.21 -4.12 -2.70
C ASP A 143 2.16 -3.09 -2.08
N GLY A 144 2.27 -1.92 -2.70
CA GLY A 144 3.16 -0.84 -2.29
C GLY A 144 4.63 -0.98 -2.71
N ILE A 145 5.38 0.12 -2.67
CA ILE A 145 6.81 0.14 -3.03
C ILE A 145 7.70 -0.73 -2.13
N HIS A 146 7.25 -1.01 -0.90
CA HIS A 146 7.94 -1.84 0.09
C HIS A 146 7.30 -3.23 0.28
N GLY A 147 6.26 -3.55 -0.50
CA GLY A 147 5.60 -4.86 -0.47
C GLY A 147 6.52 -5.99 -0.91
N GLN A 148 6.14 -7.22 -0.54
CA GLN A 148 6.78 -8.42 -1.04
C GLN A 148 6.31 -8.71 -2.47
N TRP A 149 7.22 -9.19 -3.31
CA TRP A 149 6.91 -9.58 -4.67
C TRP A 149 6.14 -10.90 -4.70
N LEU A 150 5.01 -10.90 -5.39
CA LEU A 150 4.17 -12.07 -5.64
C LEU A 150 4.32 -12.47 -7.12
N PRO A 151 4.73 -13.72 -7.42
CA PRO A 151 4.59 -14.26 -8.76
C PRO A 151 3.11 -14.53 -9.03
N LEU A 152 2.54 -13.89 -10.05
CA LEU A 152 1.13 -14.03 -10.40
C LEU A 152 0.91 -14.96 -11.60
N ALA A 153 1.82 -14.95 -12.56
CA ALA A 153 1.85 -15.86 -13.69
C ALA A 153 3.30 -16.17 -14.08
N GLU A 154 3.62 -17.46 -14.12
CA GLU A 154 4.95 -17.97 -14.46
C GLU A 154 4.85 -18.88 -15.70
N GLY A 155 5.97 -19.12 -16.37
CA GLY A 155 6.04 -19.98 -17.56
C GLY A 155 6.45 -19.26 -18.83
N GLY A 156 6.87 -17.99 -18.74
CA GLY A 156 7.57 -17.30 -19.83
C GLY A 156 6.68 -16.88 -21.01
N GLN A 157 5.36 -16.91 -20.87
CA GLN A 157 4.41 -16.66 -21.96
C GLN A 157 3.76 -15.27 -21.91
N VAL A 158 3.97 -14.51 -20.82
CA VAL A 158 3.32 -13.21 -20.61
C VAL A 158 3.94 -12.14 -21.52
N SER A 159 3.12 -11.43 -22.28
CA SER A 159 3.53 -10.33 -23.16
C SER A 159 2.99 -8.96 -22.73
N GLU A 160 1.87 -8.93 -22.01
CA GLU A 160 1.25 -7.70 -21.50
C GLU A 160 0.72 -7.91 -20.07
N ILE A 161 0.66 -6.86 -19.27
CA ILE A 161 0.18 -6.90 -17.89
C ILE A 161 -0.70 -5.68 -17.56
N ALA A 162 -1.65 -5.85 -16.66
CA ALA A 162 -2.42 -4.76 -16.07
C ALA A 162 -2.82 -5.08 -14.63
N VAL A 163 -2.99 -4.03 -13.81
CA VAL A 163 -3.40 -4.10 -12.40
C VAL A 163 -4.48 -3.06 -12.11
N SER A 164 -5.27 -3.26 -11.04
CA SER A 164 -6.29 -2.31 -10.56
C SER A 164 -6.20 -2.10 -9.05
N GLY A 165 -6.53 -0.89 -8.57
CA GLY A 165 -6.73 -0.59 -7.15
C GLY A 165 -7.76 -1.53 -6.48
N GLY A 166 -8.79 -1.95 -7.22
CA GLY A 166 -9.80 -2.92 -6.77
C GLY A 166 -9.32 -4.38 -6.68
N GLY A 167 -8.01 -4.63 -6.79
CA GLY A 167 -7.39 -5.95 -6.64
C GLY A 167 -7.53 -6.85 -7.86
N TRP A 168 -7.80 -6.29 -9.04
CA TRP A 168 -7.78 -7.04 -10.30
C TRP A 168 -6.37 -7.13 -10.87
N PHE A 169 -6.05 -8.31 -11.39
CA PHE A 169 -4.81 -8.60 -12.10
C PHE A 169 -5.15 -9.18 -13.46
N ALA A 170 -4.42 -8.76 -14.48
CA ALA A 170 -4.66 -9.16 -15.85
C ALA A 170 -3.34 -9.31 -16.61
N PHE A 171 -3.30 -10.25 -17.56
CA PHE A 171 -2.15 -10.41 -18.45
C PHE A 171 -2.57 -10.97 -19.81
N VAL A 172 -1.69 -10.78 -20.80
CA VAL A 172 -1.78 -11.45 -22.10
C VAL A 172 -0.74 -12.56 -22.16
N GLY A 173 -1.15 -13.78 -22.50
CA GLY A 173 -0.26 -14.93 -22.69
C GLY A 173 -0.61 -15.74 -23.93
N GLY A 174 0.37 -15.94 -24.83
CA GLY A 174 0.14 -16.62 -26.10
C GLY A 174 -0.98 -15.99 -26.96
N GLY A 175 -1.15 -14.66 -26.85
CA GLY A 175 -2.21 -13.89 -27.52
C GLY A 175 -3.62 -14.03 -26.92
N ASN A 176 -3.76 -14.60 -25.71
CA ASN A 176 -5.03 -14.69 -24.98
C ASN A 176 -5.03 -13.77 -23.76
N TYR A 177 -6.18 -13.20 -23.42
CA TYR A 177 -6.37 -12.32 -22.26
C TYR A 177 -6.88 -13.11 -21.06
N PHE A 178 -6.15 -13.04 -19.94
CA PHE A 178 -6.53 -13.60 -18.66
C PHE A 178 -6.72 -12.53 -17.59
N ALA A 179 -7.72 -12.70 -16.71
CA ALA A 179 -7.93 -11.83 -15.55
C ALA A 179 -8.34 -12.62 -14.29
N LYS A 180 -8.07 -12.05 -13.11
CA LYS A 180 -8.55 -12.55 -11.82
C LYS A 180 -8.70 -11.40 -10.81
N GLN A 181 -9.56 -11.57 -9.82
CA GLN A 181 -9.65 -10.67 -8.68
C GLN A 181 -9.04 -11.32 -7.45
N GLY A 182 -8.01 -10.68 -6.88
CA GLY A 182 -7.21 -11.23 -5.79
C GLY A 182 -6.03 -12.08 -6.29
N ALA A 183 -4.89 -11.96 -5.62
CA ALA A 183 -3.63 -12.59 -6.04
C ALA A 183 -3.69 -14.12 -6.05
N TYR A 184 -4.56 -14.73 -5.24
CA TYR A 184 -4.68 -16.19 -5.07
C TYR A 184 -5.89 -16.80 -5.79
N ALA A 185 -6.65 -16.00 -6.53
CA ALA A 185 -7.77 -16.52 -7.33
C ALA A 185 -7.29 -17.27 -8.57
N ALA A 186 -8.17 -18.10 -9.13
CA ALA A 186 -7.94 -18.75 -10.41
C ALA A 186 -8.02 -17.74 -11.57
N TRP A 187 -7.26 -17.99 -12.63
CA TRP A 187 -7.30 -17.19 -13.85
C TRP A 187 -8.54 -17.51 -14.67
N LEU A 188 -9.24 -16.48 -15.12
CA LEU A 188 -10.33 -16.56 -16.08
C LEU A 188 -9.81 -16.15 -17.46
N THR A 189 -10.15 -16.92 -18.50
CA THR A 189 -9.94 -16.50 -19.88
C THR A 189 -11.01 -15.49 -20.27
N MET A 190 -10.62 -14.24 -20.42
CA MET A 190 -11.52 -13.14 -20.76
C MET A 190 -11.69 -13.02 -22.28
N ALA A 191 -10.64 -13.31 -23.04
CA ALA A 191 -10.68 -13.43 -24.50
C ALA A 191 -9.63 -14.46 -24.97
N GLY A 192 -10.07 -15.38 -25.86
CA GLY A 192 -9.22 -16.38 -26.49
C GLY A 192 -9.02 -16.13 -27.98
N GLY A 193 -8.22 -16.98 -28.63
CA GLY A 193 -8.02 -16.96 -30.09
C GLY A 193 -6.67 -16.43 -30.55
N GLY A 194 -5.77 -16.09 -29.62
CA GLY A 194 -4.37 -15.77 -29.95
C GLY A 194 -4.15 -14.40 -30.61
N GLN A 195 -5.13 -13.49 -30.55
CA GLN A 195 -5.09 -12.20 -31.24
C GLN A 195 -4.98 -10.98 -30.31
N VAL A 196 -4.99 -11.18 -28.99
CA VAL A 196 -4.87 -10.07 -28.04
C VAL A 196 -3.42 -9.59 -27.98
N SER A 197 -3.21 -8.29 -28.20
CA SER A 197 -1.89 -7.65 -28.15
C SER A 197 -1.75 -6.60 -27.03
N GLU A 198 -2.85 -6.08 -26.51
CA GLU A 198 -2.88 -5.06 -25.47
C GLU A 198 -4.10 -5.24 -24.56
N ILE A 199 -3.96 -4.85 -23.29
CA ILE A 199 -5.02 -4.88 -22.29
C ILE A 199 -4.93 -3.65 -21.39
N ALA A 200 -6.08 -3.26 -20.83
CA ALA A 200 -6.16 -2.25 -19.78
C ALA A 200 -7.21 -2.69 -18.75
N VAL A 201 -7.01 -2.29 -17.51
CA VAL A 201 -7.97 -2.50 -16.42
C VAL A 201 -8.19 -1.15 -15.75
N ASN A 202 -9.45 -0.77 -15.58
CA ASN A 202 -9.85 0.39 -14.80
C ASN A 202 -10.65 -0.11 -13.59
N GLY A 203 -10.41 0.47 -12.42
CA GLY A 203 -11.13 0.16 -11.20
C GLY A 203 -10.76 1.13 -10.10
#